data_AF-W4Q9L1-F1
#
_entry.id   AF-W4Q9L1-F1
#
_cell.length_a   1.000
_cell.length_b   1.000
_cell.length_c   1.000
_cell.angle_alpha   90.00
_cell.angle_beta   90.00
_cell.angle_gamma   90.00
#
_symmetry.space_group_name_H-M   'P 1'
#
loop_
_entity.id
_entity.type
_entity.pdbx_description
1 polymer ?
#
loop_
_entity_poly.entity_id
_entity_poly.type
_entity_poly.pdbx_seq_one_letter_code
_entity_poly.pdbx_strand_id
1 'polypeptide(L)' 'MNNHKPLYSREELITLLDYVQQKAKEETKLQVAECMLDYGIDIKLVGAITGLPPKQLISK' A
#
# COMPACT_ATOMS: atom_id res chain seq x y z
N MET A 1 -18.34 7.72 -20.90
CA MET A 1 -18.12 6.80 -19.76
C MET A 1 -16.86 6.00 -20.08
N ASN A 2 -15.75 6.28 -19.41
CA ASN A 2 -14.49 5.58 -19.69
C ASN A 2 -14.62 4.14 -19.18
N ASN A 3 -14.55 3.17 -20.09
CA ASN A 3 -14.48 1.75 -19.75
C ASN A 3 -13.11 1.48 -19.10
N HIS A 4 -12.96 1.82 -17.83
CA HIS A 4 -11.78 1.43 -17.05
C HIS A 4 -11.86 -0.06 -16.76
N LYS A 5 -11.31 -0.86 -17.68
CA LYS A 5 -10.97 -2.24 -17.36
C LYS A 5 -9.83 -2.19 -16.33
N PRO A 6 -9.99 -2.76 -15.13
CA PRO A 6 -8.94 -2.73 -14.13
C PRO A 6 -7.68 -3.43 -14.66
N LEU A 7 -6.51 -2.85 -14.38
CA LEU A 7 -5.20 -3.37 -14.79
C LEU A 7 -4.91 -4.75 -14.20
N TYR A 8 -5.49 -5.05 -13.04
CA TYR A 8 -5.35 -6.30 -12.33
C TYR A 8 -6.73 -6.90 -12.06
N SER A 9 -6.81 -8.22 -12.09
CA SER A 9 -7.91 -8.96 -11.47
C SER A 9 -7.90 -8.73 -9.95
N ARG A 10 -9.02 -9.08 -9.32
CA ARG A 10 -9.14 -9.00 -7.86
C ARG A 10 -8.11 -9.87 -7.15
N GLU A 11 -7.87 -11.06 -7.68
CA GLU A 11 -6.95 -12.06 -7.12
C GLU A 11 -5.50 -11.60 -7.23
N GLU A 12 -5.12 -10.99 -8.37
CA GLU A 12 -3.79 -10.39 -8.55
C GLU A 12 -3.58 -9.23 -7.60
N LEU A 13 -4.58 -8.36 -7.43
CA LEU A 13 -4.49 -7.24 -6.50
C LEU A 13 -4.30 -7.71 -5.05
N ILE A 14 -5.08 -8.70 -4.61
CA ILE A 14 -4.94 -9.26 -3.26
C ILE A 14 -3.54 -9.86 -3.07
N THR A 15 -3.02 -10.56 -4.09
CA THR A 15 -1.67 -11.15 -4.04
C THR A 15 -0.58 -10.08 -3.92
N LEU A 16 -0.72 -8.96 -4.64
CA LEU A 16 0.22 -7.83 -4.54
C LEU A 16 0.18 -7.17 -3.16
N LEU A 17 -1.01 -6.95 -2.60
CA LEU A 17 -1.17 -6.38 -1.26
C LEU A 17 -0.58 -7.30 -0.19
N ASP A 18 -0.82 -8.61 -0.28
CA ASP A 18 -0.22 -9.60 0.63
C ASP A 18 1.31 -9.62 0.51
N TYR A 19 1.84 -9.54 -0.71
CA TYR A 19 3.28 -9.44 -0.94
C TYR A 19 3.88 -8.21 -0.25
N VAL A 20 3.28 -7.02 -0.44
CA VAL A 20 3.74 -5.78 0.19
C VAL A 20 3.72 -5.93 1.72
N GLN A 21 2.66 -6.49 2.28
CA GLN A 21 2.52 -6.62 3.73
C GLN A 21 3.52 -7.63 4.32
N GLN A 22 3.72 -8.79 3.68
CA GLN A 22 4.40 -9.94 4.30
C GLN A 22 5.83 -10.17 3.81
N LYS A 23 6.11 -9.86 2.54
CA LYS A 23 7.32 -10.33 1.85
C LYS A 23 8.22 -9.21 1.32
N ALA A 24 7.68 -8.01 1.13
CA ALA A 24 8.46 -6.88 0.66
C ALA A 24 9.52 -6.46 1.69
N LYS A 25 10.65 -5.96 1.18
CA LYS A 25 11.70 -5.34 2.01
C LYS A 25 11.16 -4.05 2.63
N GLU A 26 11.72 -3.67 3.78
CA GLU A 26 11.29 -2.48 4.52
C GLU A 26 11.34 -1.20 3.66
N GLU A 27 12.39 -1.02 2.85
CA GLU A 27 12.51 0.09 1.89
C GLU A 27 11.31 0.17 0.93
N THR A 28 10.91 -0.97 0.34
CA THR A 28 9.75 -1.02 -0.56
C THR A 28 8.45 -0.71 0.18
N LYS A 29 8.31 -1.19 1.42
CA LYS A 29 7.14 -0.87 2.25
C LYS A 29 7.03 0.63 2.52
N LEU A 30 8.17 1.29 2.80
CA LEU A 30 8.23 2.74 3.02
C LEU A 30 7.87 3.51 1.76
N GLN A 31 8.41 3.13 0.60
CA GLN A 31 8.08 3.77 -0.69
C GLN A 31 6.58 3.65 -1.03
N VAL A 32 5.98 2.47 -0.77
CA VAL A 32 4.53 2.29 -0.95
C VAL A 32 3.75 3.16 0.03
N ALA A 33 4.16 3.21 1.30
CA ALA A 33 3.51 4.04 2.30
C ALA A 33 3.53 5.52 1.93
N GLU A 34 4.69 6.04 1.54
CA GLU A 34 4.88 7.43 1.09
C GLU A 34 3.94 7.76 -0.07
N CYS A 35 3.97 6.93 -1.12
CA CYS A 35 3.12 7.10 -2.30
C CYS A 35 1.61 7.09 -1.96
N MET A 36 1.18 6.18 -1.07
CA MET A 36 -0.21 6.13 -0.63
C MET A 36 -0.62 7.37 0.19
N LEU A 37 0.27 7.85 1.06
CA LEU A 37 0.03 9.05 1.85
C LEU A 37 -0.02 10.31 0.97
N ASP A 38 0.83 10.40 -0.06
CA ASP A 38 0.81 11.49 -1.05
C ASP A 38 -0.51 11.55 -1.82
N TYR A 39 -1.14 10.38 -2.06
CA TYR A 39 -2.49 10.31 -2.64
C TYR A 39 -3.62 10.58 -1.62
N GLY A 40 -3.29 10.90 -0.37
CA GLY A 40 -4.26 11.18 0.68
C GLY A 40 -4.98 9.95 1.22
N ILE A 41 -4.42 8.75 1.05
CA ILE A 41 -5.00 7.53 1.61
C ILE A 41 -4.88 7.55 3.13
N ASP A 42 -5.95 7.14 3.82
CA ASP A 42 -5.99 7.08 5.29
C ASP A 42 -4.82 6.28 5.88
N ILE A 43 -4.17 6.86 6.88
CA ILE A 43 -2.95 6.31 7.50
C ILE A 43 -3.16 4.92 8.11
N LYS A 44 -4.37 4.59 8.58
CA LYS A 44 -4.65 3.25 9.12
C LYS A 44 -4.70 2.22 7.99
N LEU A 45 -5.24 2.59 6.84
CA LEU A 45 -5.23 1.75 5.65
C LEU A 45 -3.81 1.57 5.10
N VAL A 46 -3.00 2.63 5.10
CA VAL A 46 -1.58 2.54 4.74
C VAL A 46 -0.83 1.56 5.65
N GLY A 47 -1.04 1.65 6.97
CA GLY A 47 -0.47 0.70 7.92
C GLY A 47 -0.96 -0.73 7.71
N ALA A 48 -2.24 -0.92 7.39
CA ALA A 48 -2.78 -2.25 7.09
C ALA A 48 -2.13 -2.87 5.84
N ILE A 49 -1.92 -2.08 4.77
CA ILE A 49 -1.36 -2.57 3.50
C ILE A 49 0.15 -2.82 3.60
N THR A 50 0.89 -1.93 4.26
CA THR A 50 2.36 -2.01 4.31
C THR A 50 2.87 -2.85 5.48
N GLY A 51 2.04 -3.03 6.52
CA GLY A 51 2.44 -3.67 7.77
C GLY A 51 3.40 -2.82 8.61
N LEU A 52 3.58 -1.54 8.27
CA LEU A 52 4.47 -0.64 9.00
C LEU A 52 3.80 -0.16 10.30
N PRO A 53 4.54 -0.07 11.41
CA PRO A 53 4.00 0.42 12.67
C PRO A 53 3.74 1.94 12.59
N PRO A 54 2.79 2.47 13.36
CA PRO A 54 2.45 3.90 13.33
C PRO A 54 3.63 4.86 13.52
N LYS A 55 4.64 4.43 14.28
CA LYS A 55 5.87 5.22 14.52
C LYS A 55 6.68 5.48 13.25
N GLN A 56 6.59 4.60 12.25
CA GLN A 56 7.26 4.77 10.96
C GLN A 56 6.41 5.55 9.95
N LEU A 57 5.09 5.59 10.13
CA LEU A 57 4.15 6.30 9.24
C LEU A 57 3.93 7.75 9.64
N ILE A 58 4.13 8.06 10.91
CA ILE A 58 4.01 9.41 11.47
C ILE A 58 5.43 9.97 11.63
N SER A 59 6.05 10.36 10.52
CA SER A 59 7.21 11.24 10.60
C SER A 59 6.72 12.68 10.70
N LYS A 60 6.92 13.30 11.86
CA LYS A 60 6.84 14.76 12.00
C LYS A 60 8.09 15.40 11.42
#